data_AF-A0A7C9D8E5-F1
#
_entry.id   AF-A0A7C9D8E5-F1
#
_cell.length_a   1.000
_cell.length_b   1.000
_cell.length_c   1.000
_cell.angle_alpha   90.00
_cell.angle_beta   90.00
_cell.angle_gamma   90.00
#
_symmetry.space_group_name_H-M   'P 1'
#
loop_
_entity.id
_entity.type
_entity.pdbx_description
1 polymer ?
#
loop_
_entity_poly.entity_id
_entity_poly.type
_entity_poly.pdbx_seq_one_letter_code
_entity_poly.pdbx_strand_id
1 'polypeptide(L)'
;KVYNPLVQGGGSEPLGDLGTLEADEKGEAYYSGVKKMLRIVDLIGRSIVVYATEDKSDPGLAAAVLARSAGVGENYKKLCTCDGTTIWEAKPDFVTSKV
;
A
#
# COMPACT_ATOMS: atom_id res chain seq x y z
N LYS A 1 7.27 -16.17 -1.30
CA LYS A 1 7.81 -16.26 0.09
C LYS A 1 7.37 -15.02 0.85
N VAL A 2 6.80 -15.18 2.05
CA VAL A 2 6.35 -14.05 2.88
C VAL A 2 7.55 -13.19 3.28
N TYR A 3 7.39 -11.87 3.26
CA TYR A 3 8.46 -10.93 3.59
C TYR A 3 8.88 -11.10 5.05
N ASN A 4 10.15 -11.45 5.28
CA ASN A 4 10.68 -11.62 6.63
C ASN A 4 12.19 -11.29 6.62
N PRO A 5 12.57 -10.00 6.65
CA PRO A 5 13.97 -9.60 6.74
C PRO A 5 14.56 -10.06 8.08
N LEU A 6 15.89 -10.27 8.12
CA LEU A 6 16.64 -10.78 9.28
C LEU A 6 16.76 -9.76 10.43
N VAL A 7 15.67 -9.10 10.81
CA VAL A 7 15.66 -8.15 11.93
C VAL A 7 15.53 -8.95 13.24
N GLN A 8 16.50 -8.77 14.14
CA GLN A 8 16.53 -9.40 15.47
C GLN A 8 15.36 -8.90 16.32
N GLY A 9 14.29 -9.70 16.39
CA GLY A 9 13.12 -9.45 17.22
C GLY A 9 12.14 -10.61 17.06
N GLY A 10 12.31 -11.64 17.91
CA GLY A 10 11.64 -12.94 17.84
C GLY A 10 10.12 -12.90 18.00
N GLY A 11 9.41 -12.65 16.90
CA GLY A 11 8.04 -13.14 16.71
C GLY A 11 8.06 -14.44 15.93
N SER A 12 7.17 -15.38 16.27
CA SER A 12 6.98 -16.62 15.50
C SER A 12 6.41 -16.37 14.10
N GLU A 13 5.77 -15.21 13.89
CA GLU A 13 5.15 -14.84 12.63
C GLU A 13 6.07 -14.00 11.72
N PRO A 14 6.09 -14.27 10.41
CA PRO A 14 6.80 -13.44 9.44
C PRO A 14 6.37 -11.96 9.51
N LEU A 15 7.34 -11.04 9.37
CA LEU A 15 7.06 -9.60 9.46
C LEU A 15 6.01 -9.10 8.44
N GLY A 16 6.01 -9.67 7.23
CA GLY A 16 5.08 -9.36 6.15
C GLY A 16 3.71 -10.00 6.29
N ASP A 17 3.47 -10.74 7.37
CA ASP A 17 2.16 -11.25 7.69
C ASP A 17 1.27 -10.12 8.24
N LEU A 18 0.20 -9.79 7.54
CA LEU A 18 -0.72 -8.71 7.91
C LEU A 18 -1.98 -9.23 8.64
N GLY A 19 -2.11 -10.55 8.81
CA GLY A 19 -3.25 -11.20 9.46
C GLY A 19 -4.31 -11.69 8.48
N THR A 20 -5.47 -12.06 9.05
CA THR A 20 -6.64 -12.57 8.32
C THR A 20 -7.65 -11.44 8.08
N LEU A 21 -8.31 -11.48 6.93
CA LEU A 21 -9.41 -10.58 6.56
C LEU A 21 -10.71 -11.39 6.53
N GLU A 22 -11.77 -10.84 7.10
CA GLU A 22 -13.12 -11.38 6.96
C GLU A 22 -13.84 -10.64 5.84
N ALA A 23 -14.25 -11.39 4.82
CA ALA A 23 -15.10 -10.86 3.76
C ALA A 23 -16.58 -11.03 4.15
N ASP A 24 -17.37 -10.00 3.91
CA ASP A 24 -18.81 -10.03 4.15
C ASP A 24 -19.54 -10.90 3.10
N GLU A 25 -20.87 -10.98 3.21
CA GLU A 25 -21.72 -11.75 2.30
C GLU A 25 -21.64 -11.28 0.83
N LYS A 26 -21.15 -10.06 0.58
CA LYS A 26 -20.93 -9.50 -0.77
C LYS A 26 -19.52 -9.75 -1.28
N GLY A 27 -18.63 -10.32 -0.46
CA GLY A 27 -17.22 -10.53 -0.77
C GLY A 27 -16.37 -9.27 -0.55
N GLU A 28 -16.84 -8.29 0.22
CA GLU A 28 -16.07 -7.09 0.57
C GLU A 28 -15.37 -7.27 1.92
N ALA A 29 -14.13 -6.79 2.04
CA ALA A 29 -13.39 -6.77 3.28
C ALA A 29 -12.78 -5.39 3.52
N TYR A 30 -12.92 -4.88 4.76
CA TYR A 30 -12.35 -3.60 5.18
C TYR A 30 -11.31 -3.85 6.28
N TYR A 31 -10.14 -3.24 6.14
CA TYR A 31 -9.06 -3.36 7.12
C TYR A 31 -8.35 -2.03 7.32
N SER A 32 -8.10 -1.71 8.59
CA SER A 32 -7.27 -0.57 9.01
C SER A 32 -6.46 -1.00 10.22
N GLY A 33 -5.14 -0.82 10.15
CA GLY A 33 -4.25 -1.27 11.20
C GLY A 33 -2.82 -0.77 11.00
N VAL A 34 -2.04 -0.80 12.08
CA VAL A 34 -0.63 -0.40 12.07
C VAL A 34 0.24 -1.63 12.33
N LYS A 35 1.12 -1.98 11.38
CA LYS A 35 2.15 -3.02 11.57
C LYS A 35 3.46 -2.38 12.00
N LYS A 36 3.86 -2.61 13.25
CA LYS A 36 5.17 -2.16 13.76
C LYS A 36 6.30 -2.84 13.00
N MET A 37 7.46 -2.20 12.95
CA MET A 37 8.70 -2.72 12.32
C MET A 37 8.63 -2.91 10.79
N LEU A 38 7.50 -2.58 10.16
CA LEU A 38 7.34 -2.59 8.71
C LEU A 38 7.56 -1.18 8.15
N ARG A 39 8.55 -1.00 7.27
CA ARG A 39 8.85 0.30 6.66
C ARG A 39 8.49 0.28 5.17
N ILE A 40 7.74 1.30 4.72
CA ILE A 40 7.30 1.41 3.32
C ILE A 40 8.47 1.37 2.33
N VAL A 41 9.60 1.99 2.66
CA VAL A 41 10.79 2.03 1.79
C VAL A 41 11.35 0.64 1.47
N ASP A 42 11.18 -0.34 2.37
CA ASP A 42 11.65 -1.71 2.16
C ASP A 42 10.65 -2.57 1.36
N LEU A 43 9.45 -2.05 1.13
CA LEU A 43 8.34 -2.74 0.48
C LEU A 43 8.13 -2.37 -0.99
N ILE A 44 8.61 -1.22 -1.43
CA ILE A 44 8.42 -0.76 -2.82
C ILE A 44 8.97 -1.81 -3.80
N GLY A 45 8.16 -2.19 -4.78
CA GLY A 45 8.50 -3.21 -5.77
C GLY A 45 8.25 -4.66 -5.32
N ARG A 46 7.85 -4.88 -4.06
CA ARG A 46 7.31 -6.17 -3.60
C ARG A 46 5.83 -6.28 -3.93
N SER A 47 5.21 -7.39 -3.57
CA SER A 47 3.78 -7.61 -3.75
C SER A 47 3.03 -7.70 -2.41
N ILE A 48 1.82 -7.17 -2.39
CA ILE A 48 0.77 -7.59 -1.44
C ILE A 48 -0.02 -8.73 -2.07
N VAL A 49 -0.39 -9.73 -1.27
CA VAL A 49 -1.06 -10.94 -1.74
C VAL A 49 -2.22 -11.25 -0.81
N VAL A 50 -3.38 -11.54 -1.38
CA VAL A 50 -4.57 -12.05 -0.68
C VAL A 50 -4.66 -13.55 -0.94
N TYR A 51 -4.88 -14.33 0.11
CA TYR A 51 -5.03 -15.79 0.04
C TYR A 51 -6.51 -16.14 0.26
N ALA A 52 -6.95 -17.27 -0.31
CA ALA A 52 -8.33 -17.72 -0.16
C ALA A 52 -8.65 -18.17 1.27
N THR A 53 -7.63 -18.67 1.99
CA THR A 53 -7.73 -19.14 3.37
C THR A 53 -6.50 -18.67 4.16
N GLU A 54 -6.45 -19.02 5.44
CA GLU A 54 -5.27 -18.75 6.29
C GLU A 54 -4.03 -19.55 5.86
N ASP A 55 -4.21 -20.60 5.06
CA ASP A 55 -3.10 -21.38 4.51
C ASP A 55 -2.43 -20.62 3.35
N LYS A 56 -1.16 -20.26 3.57
CA LYS A 56 -0.30 -19.52 2.62
C LYS A 56 0.60 -20.45 1.80
N SER A 57 0.39 -21.77 1.91
CA SER A 57 1.09 -22.78 1.10
C SER A 57 0.57 -22.80 -0.34
N ASP A 58 -0.71 -22.46 -0.53
CA ASP A 58 -1.36 -22.34 -1.83
C ASP A 58 -0.93 -21.09 -2.60
N PRO A 59 -1.05 -21.11 -3.95
CA PRO A 59 -0.92 -19.90 -4.74
C PRO A 59 -1.98 -18.89 -4.28
N GLY A 60 -1.55 -17.68 -3.91
CA GLY A 60 -2.45 -16.62 -3.49
C GLY A 60 -3.54 -16.33 -4.52
N LEU A 61 -4.71 -15.93 -4.05
CA LEU A 61 -5.88 -15.63 -4.89
C LEU A 61 -5.62 -14.45 -5.84
N ALA A 62 -4.97 -13.41 -5.33
CA ALA A 62 -4.60 -12.23 -6.10
C ALA A 62 -3.34 -11.59 -5.52
N ALA A 63 -2.56 -10.93 -6.37
CA ALA A 63 -1.37 -10.19 -5.98
C ALA A 63 -1.29 -8.85 -6.71
N ALA A 64 -0.76 -7.83 -6.04
CA ALA A 64 -0.51 -6.52 -6.62
C ALA A 64 0.85 -6.00 -6.18
N VAL A 65 1.53 -5.26 -7.06
CA VAL A 65 2.83 -4.64 -6.74
C VAL A 65 2.61 -3.41 -5.86
N LEU A 66 3.37 -3.33 -4.78
CA LEU A 66 3.44 -2.16 -3.91
C LEU A 66 4.24 -1.05 -4.61
N ALA A 67 3.51 -0.06 -5.12
CA ALA A 67 4.07 1.07 -5.84
C ALA A 67 4.19 2.32 -4.95
N ARG A 68 5.00 3.28 -5.37
CA ARG A 68 5.03 4.61 -4.76
C ARG A 68 3.76 5.35 -5.13
N SER A 69 3.10 5.94 -4.13
CA SER A 69 2.09 6.96 -4.32
C SER A 69 2.67 8.30 -3.89
N ALA A 70 2.20 9.38 -4.50
CA ALA A 70 2.40 10.69 -3.94
C ALA A 70 1.67 10.81 -2.61
N GLY A 71 2.28 11.48 -1.63
CA GLY A 71 1.59 11.93 -0.44
C GLY A 71 0.53 12.98 -0.79
N VAL A 72 -0.30 13.31 0.18
CA VAL A 72 -1.31 14.35 0.02
C VAL A 72 -0.60 15.67 -0.28
N GLY A 73 -0.92 16.27 -1.44
CA GLY A 73 -0.30 17.52 -1.91
C GLY A 73 1.12 17.39 -2.46
N GLU A 74 1.66 16.18 -2.61
CA GLU A 74 3.02 16.01 -3.17
C GLU A 74 3.02 15.82 -4.70
N ASN A 75 1.85 15.91 -5.35
CA ASN A 75 1.68 15.67 -6.79
C ASN A 75 0.74 16.70 -7.43
N TYR A 76 1.15 17.97 -7.37
CA TYR A 76 0.52 19.01 -8.17
C TYR A 76 0.75 18.72 -9.65
N LYS A 77 -0.34 18.60 -10.40
CA LYS A 77 -0.28 18.40 -11.84
C LYS A 77 -0.10 19.73 -12.56
N LYS A 78 0.78 19.69 -13.55
CA LYS A 78 1.01 20.78 -14.49
C LYS A 78 0.74 20.25 -15.89
N LEU A 79 -0.12 20.94 -16.61
CA LEU A 79 -0.40 20.65 -18.02
C LEU A 79 0.38 21.66 -18.87
N CYS A 80 1.19 21.16 -19.79
CA CYS A 80 1.98 21.98 -20.70
C CYS A 80 1.81 21.50 -22.14
N THR A 81 1.99 22.41 -23.09
CA THR A 81 2.18 22.10 -24.52
C THR A 81 3.57 21.52 -24.74
N CYS A 82 3.78 20.90 -25.91
CA CYS A 82 5.04 20.23 -26.25
C CYS A 82 6.26 21.17 -26.30
N ASP A 83 6.04 22.48 -26.47
CA ASP A 83 7.08 23.52 -26.43
C ASP A 83 7.43 23.98 -24.99
N GLY A 84 6.79 23.41 -23.97
CA GLY A 84 6.99 23.74 -22.56
C GLY A 84 6.10 24.86 -22.03
N THR A 85 5.24 25.47 -22.88
CA THR A 85 4.31 26.51 -22.41
C THR A 85 3.27 25.89 -21.47
N THR A 86 3.13 26.47 -20.28
CA THR A 86 2.17 25.97 -19.27
C THR A 86 0.76 26.44 -19.64
N ILE A 87 -0.16 25.48 -19.79
CA ILE A 87 -1.57 25.74 -20.04
C ILE A 87 -2.32 25.86 -18.71
N TRP A 88 -1.96 25.03 -17.74
CA TRP A 88 -2.63 24.96 -16.45
C TRP A 88 -1.70 24.39 -15.37
N GLU A 89 -1.87 24.83 -14.13
CA GLU A 89 -1.12 24.35 -12.98
C GLU A 89 -2.04 24.25 -11.77
N ALA A 90 -2.00 23.10 -11.10
CA ALA A 90 -2.76 22.88 -9.87
C ALA A 90 -2.22 23.81 -8.78
N LYS A 91 -3.11 24.53 -8.11
CA LYS A 91 -2.76 25.34 -6.95
C LYS A 91 -2.90 24.53 -5.66
N PRO A 92 -2.15 24.88 -4.61
CA PRO A 92 -2.31 24.29 -3.28
C PRO A 92 -3.60 24.80 -2.63
N ASP A 93 -4.75 24.39 -3.14
CA ASP A 93 -6.06 24.63 -2.51
C ASP A 93 -6.29 23.54 -1.46
N PHE A 94 -5.40 23.47 -0.47
CA PHE A 94 -5.53 22.55 0.65
C PHE A 94 -6.67 23.02 1.55
N VAL A 95 -7.86 22.46 1.36
CA VAL A 95 -8.89 22.52 2.39
C VAL A 95 -8.41 21.62 3.52
N THR A 96 -7.96 22.22 4.63
CA THR A 96 -7.80 21.46 5.88
C THR A 96 -9.17 20.90 6.25
N SER A 97 -9.35 19.58 6.14
CA SER A 97 -10.47 18.91 6.79
C SER A 97 -10.44 19.30 8.26
N LYS A 98 -11.48 20.00 8.72
CA LYS A 98 -11.73 20.17 10.15
C LYS A 98 -12.11 18.78 10.67
N VAL A 99 -11.12 18.06 11.18
CA VAL A 99 -11.36 16.93 12.09
C VAL A 99 -11.21 17.47 13.50
#